data_AF-A0A0F8ZYM3-F1
#
_entry.id   AF-A0A0F8ZYM3-F1
#
_cell.length_a   1.000
_cell.length_b   1.000
_cell.length_c   1.000
_cell.angle_alpha   90.00
_cell.angle_beta   90.00
_cell.angle_gamma   90.00
#
_symmetry.space_group_name_H-M   'P 1'
#
loop_
_entity.id
_entity.type
_entity.pdbx_description
1 polymer ?
#
loop_
_entity_poly.entity_id
_entity_poly.type
_entity_poly.pdbx_seq_one_letter_code
_entity_poly.pdbx_strand_id
1 'polypeptide(L)' 'QIRFNPVLVSVVPLLKVRGNVLHVRGLDAVDGSPVLDVKPYIPHFDGVPDARVPQWVTDRARGT' A
#
# COMPACT_ATOMS: atom_id res chain seq x y z
N GLN A 1 -11.09 -11.16 -14.22
CA GLN A 1 -12.17 -10.24 -14.65
C GLN A 1 -11.55 -9.16 -15.53
N ILE A 2 -12.17 -8.83 -16.67
CA ILE A 2 -11.73 -7.71 -17.53
C ILE A 2 -12.55 -6.47 -17.17
N ARG A 3 -11.91 -5.30 -17.02
CA ARG A 3 -12.53 -4.01 -16.70
C ARG A 3 -12.08 -2.95 -17.71
N PHE A 4 -12.92 -1.94 -17.97
CA PHE A 4 -12.53 -0.79 -18.81
C PHE A 4 -11.29 -0.08 -18.28
N ASN A 5 -11.22 0.08 -16.96
CA ASN A 5 -10.05 0.57 -16.24
C ASN A 5 -9.44 -0.60 -15.46
N PRO A 6 -8.43 -1.31 -16.01
CA PRO A 6 -7.84 -2.49 -15.38
C PRO A 6 -6.84 -2.10 -14.27
N VAL A 7 -7.27 -1.28 -13.32
CA VAL A 7 -6.42 -0.82 -12.19
C VAL A 7 -6.61 -1.76 -11.01
N LEU A 8 -5.59 -2.58 -10.74
CA LEU A 8 -5.54 -3.46 -9.58
C LEU A 8 -5.20 -2.67 -8.31
N VAL A 9 -5.83 -3.05 -7.19
CA VAL A 9 -5.56 -2.48 -5.87
C VAL A 9 -5.43 -3.65 -4.90
N SER A 10 -4.28 -3.77 -4.25
CA SER A 10 -3.97 -4.85 -3.31
C SER A 10 -3.30 -4.28 -2.06
N VAL A 11 -3.77 -4.72 -0.89
CA VAL A 11 -3.14 -4.42 0.40
C VAL A 11 -2.17 -5.54 0.71
N VAL A 12 -0.89 -5.19 0.88
CA VAL A 12 0.19 -6.16 1.12
C VAL A 12 1.10 -5.70 2.25
N PRO A 13 1.63 -6.63 3.08
CA PRO A 13 2.63 -6.29 4.08
C PRO A 13 3.93 -5.78 3.42
N LEU A 14 4.38 -4.63 3.87
CA LEU A 14 5.71 -4.10 3.56
C LEU A 14 6.76 -4.81 4.44
N LEU A 15 7.69 -5.53 3.80
CA LEU A 15 8.75 -6.27 4.47
C LEU A 15 10.03 -5.45 4.64
N LYS A 16 10.41 -4.68 3.60
CA LYS A 16 11.65 -3.89 3.60
C LYS A 16 11.59 -2.76 2.57
N VAL A 17 12.27 -1.66 2.88
CA VAL A 17 12.57 -0.57 1.93
C VAL A 17 14.07 -0.53 1.67
N ARG A 18 14.48 -0.42 0.39
CA ARG A 18 15.87 -0.22 -0.04
C ARG A 18 15.92 0.86 -1.12
N GLY A 19 16.23 2.10 -0.73
CA GLY A 19 16.17 3.22 -1.66
C GLY A 19 14.76 3.36 -2.25
N ASN A 20 14.64 3.23 -3.58
CA ASN A 20 13.38 3.26 -4.32
C ASN A 20 12.70 1.89 -4.47
N VAL A 21 13.19 0.84 -3.80
CA VAL A 21 12.66 -0.53 -3.92
C VAL A 21 11.90 -0.94 -2.66
N LEU A 22 10.62 -1.29 -2.82
CA LEU A 22 9.76 -1.85 -1.77
C LEU A 22 9.68 -3.37 -1.92
N HIS A 23 10.05 -4.11 -0.87
CA HIS A 23 9.88 -5.55 -0.81
C HIS A 23 8.57 -5.85 -0.07
N VAL A 24 7.65 -6.54 -0.72
CA VAL A 24 6.32 -6.87 -0.21
C VAL A 24 6.04 -8.38 -0.31
N ARG A 25 4.98 -8.87 0.32
CA ARG A 25 4.51 -10.27 0.17
C ARG A 25 3.04 -10.30 -0.21
N GLY A 26 2.68 -11.17 -1.15
CA GLY A 26 1.28 -11.40 -1.53
C GLY A 26 0.73 -10.41 -2.58
N LEU A 27 1.60 -9.69 -3.29
CA LEU A 27 1.18 -8.92 -4.46
C LEU A 27 0.80 -9.88 -5.59
N ASP A 28 -0.40 -9.72 -6.13
CA ASP A 28 -1.03 -10.55 -7.16
C ASP A 28 -0.88 -9.96 -8.57
N ALA A 29 0.24 -9.27 -8.80
CA ALA A 29 0.59 -8.72 -10.11
C ALA A 29 1.62 -9.62 -10.81
N VAL A 30 1.53 -9.73 -12.12
CA VAL A 30 2.55 -10.41 -12.93
C VAL A 30 3.83 -9.59 -12.99
N ASP A 31 4.97 -10.24 -13.17
CA ASP A 31 6.25 -9.55 -13.28
C ASP A 31 6.23 -8.51 -14.41
N GLY A 32 6.84 -7.35 -14.15
CA GLY A 32 6.81 -6.19 -15.06
C GLY A 32 5.51 -5.38 -15.08
N SER A 33 4.49 -5.71 -14.27
CA SER A 33 3.27 -4.91 -14.18
C SER A 33 3.58 -3.48 -13.69
N PRO A 34 3.06 -2.43 -14.34
CA PRO A 34 3.33 -1.05 -13.94
C PRO A 34 2.65 -0.72 -12.61
N VAL A 35 3.38 -0.04 -11.73
CA VAL A 35 2.85 0.50 -10.48
C VAL A 35 2.41 1.94 -10.73
N LEU A 36 1.13 2.22 -10.50
CA LEU A 36 0.57 3.58 -10.69
C LEU A 36 0.68 4.43 -9.42
N ASP A 37 0.56 3.81 -8.25
CA ASP A 37 0.45 4.52 -6.99
C ASP A 37 0.79 3.60 -5.80
N VAL A 38 1.28 4.21 -4.72
CA VAL A 38 1.60 3.53 -3.45
C VAL A 38 1.10 4.40 -2.31
N LYS A 39 0.29 3.83 -1.42
CA LYS A 39 -0.25 4.52 -0.26
C LYS A 39 0.01 3.74 1.03
N PRO A 40 0.22 4.42 2.17
CA PRO A 40 0.21 3.74 3.45
C PRO A 40 -1.18 3.16 3.70
N TYR A 41 -1.21 2.05 4.41
CA TYR A 41 -2.44 1.49 4.92
C TYR A 41 -3.03 2.37 6.03
N ILE A 42 -4.34 2.59 6.05
CA ILE A 42 -5.00 3.40 7.07
C ILE A 42 -6.07 2.55 7.79
N PRO A 43 -5.81 2.05 9.00
CA PRO A 43 -6.72 1.17 9.75
C PRO A 43 -8.12 1.75 10.01
N HIS A 44 -8.27 3.08 9.98
CA HIS A 44 -9.58 3.70 10.10
C HIS A 44 -10.48 3.45 8.88
N PHE A 45 -9.89 3.33 7.68
CA PHE A 45 -10.61 3.09 6.43
C PHE A 45 -10.59 1.62 6.02
N ASP A 46 -9.61 0.87 6.52
CA ASP A 46 -9.31 -0.47 6.06
C ASP A 46 -9.37 -1.50 7.23
N GLY A 47 -9.79 -2.74 6.97
CA GLY A 47 -10.15 -3.73 8.01
C GLY A 47 -9.06 -4.65 8.60
N VAL A 48 -7.79 -4.24 8.67
CA VAL A 48 -6.65 -5.01 9.21
C VAL A 48 -6.26 -4.38 10.55
N PRO A 49 -6.70 -4.97 11.68
CA PRO A 49 -6.63 -4.33 13.00
C PRO A 49 -5.20 -4.01 13.47
N ASP A 50 -4.23 -4.85 13.11
CA ASP A 50 -2.85 -4.76 13.60
C ASP A 50 -1.89 -4.11 12.58
N ALA A 51 -2.43 -3.45 11.55
CA ALA A 51 -1.60 -2.80 10.56
C ALA A 51 -0.87 -1.60 11.16
N ARG A 52 0.46 -1.61 11.03
CA ARG A 52 1.30 -0.49 11.47
C ARG A 52 1.16 0.66 10.48
N VAL A 53 0.94 1.85 11.03
CA VAL A 53 0.84 3.09 10.26
C VAL A 53 2.14 3.88 10.42
N PRO A 54 2.70 4.45 9.34
CA PRO A 54 3.86 5.31 9.46
C PRO A 54 3.54 6.59 10.25
N GLN A 55 4.51 7.06 11.05
CA GLN A 55 4.36 8.23 11.92
C GLN A 55 3.87 9.48 11.16
N TRP A 56 4.37 9.73 9.95
CA TRP A 56 3.98 10.89 9.15
C TRP A 56 2.49 10.91 8.77
N VAL A 57 1.82 9.75 8.73
CA VAL A 57 0.37 9.67 8.51
C VAL A 57 -0.37 10.11 9.77
N THR A 58 0.09 9.67 10.95
CA THR A 58 -0.49 10.07 12.23
C THR A 58 -0.23 11.53 12.57
N ASP A 59 0.91 12.08 12.14
CA ASP A 59 1.26 13.49 12.38
C ASP A 59 0.35 14.43 11.57
N ARG A 60 0.08 14.07 10.31
CA ARG A 60 -0.82 14.85 9.43
C ARG A 60 -2.27 14.88 9.91
N ALA A 61 -2.73 13.83 10.60
CA ALA A 61 -4.08 13.80 11.16
C ALA A 61 -4.25 14.73 12.38
N ARG A 62 -3.14 15.17 13.01
CA ARG A 62 -3.16 15.95 14.26
C ARG A 62 -3.13 17.47 14.07
N GLY A 63 -3.01 17.97 12.83
CA GLY A 63 -3.24 19.38 12.49
C GLY A 63 -2.60 20.40 13.44
N THR A 64 -1.33 20.73 13.21
CA THR A 64 -0.86 22.12 13.27
C THR A 64 -0.86 22.68 11.86
#